data_AF-A0AAU9W782-F1
#
_entry.id   AF-A0AAU9W782-F1
#
_cell.length_a   1.000
_cell.length_b   1.000
_cell.length_c   1.000
_cell.angle_alpha   90.00
_cell.angle_beta   90.00
_cell.angle_gamma   90.00
#
_symmetry.space_group_name_H-M   'P 1'
#
loop_
_entity.id
_entity.type
_entity.pdbx_description
1 polymer ?
#
loop_
_entity_poly.entity_id
_entity_poly.type
_entity_poly.pdbx_seq_one_letter_code
_entity_poly.pdbx_strand_id
1 'polypeptide(L)'
;MRGKVEDWVEQKKRLYANRVLNVERGTFTPLVFTTTRGMADECKRFHSRLAELMSIKKGEEYSTTISWIRSKVSFALLRSALLCLRGSRTTRYVPLNIEHCDFEIEKEQAGFRE
;
A
#
# COMPACT_ATOMS: atom_id res chain seq x y z
N MET A 1 15.06 15.70 -0.80
CA MET A 1 13.81 14.99 -1.15
C MET A 1 13.04 14.45 0.07
N ARG A 2 13.70 13.92 1.11
CA ARG A 2 13.03 13.37 2.30
C ARG A 2 12.10 14.36 3.02
N GLY A 3 12.53 15.61 3.23
CA GLY A 3 11.72 16.64 3.90
C GLY A 3 10.38 16.92 3.21
N LYS A 4 10.38 17.00 1.87
CA LYS A 4 9.16 17.30 1.10
C LYS A 4 8.07 16.23 1.22
N VAL A 5 8.42 14.97 1.54
CA VAL A 5 7.44 13.89 1.69
C VAL A 5 6.72 13.98 3.04
N GLU A 6 7.45 14.34 4.10
CA GLU A 6 6.87 14.53 5.43
C GLU A 6 6.00 15.79 5.49
N ASP A 7 6.33 16.83 4.73
CA ASP A 7 5.45 18.00 4.57
C ASP A 7 4.05 17.58 4.06
N TRP A 8 3.99 16.64 3.12
CA TRP A 8 2.71 16.11 2.63
C TRP A 8 1.95 15.31 3.70
N VAL A 9 2.64 14.59 4.59
CA VAL A 9 2.01 13.90 5.73
C VAL A 9 1.29 14.91 6.61
N GLU A 10 1.98 15.99 6.98
CA GLU A 10 1.39 17.04 7.82
C GLU A 10 0.22 17.74 7.12
N GLN A 11 0.36 18.05 5.83
CA GLN A 11 -0.75 18.60 5.05
C GLN A 11 -1.98 17.68 5.05
N LYS A 12 -1.78 16.36 4.90
CA LYS A 12 -2.90 15.40 4.92
C LYS A 12 -3.53 15.29 6.30
N LYS A 13 -2.73 15.29 7.38
CA LYS A 13 -3.27 15.30 8.75
C LYS A 13 -4.09 16.55 9.02
N ARG A 14 -3.58 17.73 8.66
CA ARG A 14 -4.31 19.00 8.82
C ARG A 14 -5.67 18.99 8.11
N LEU A 15 -5.75 18.39 6.93
CA LEU A 15 -6.98 18.34 6.13
C LEU A 15 -8.00 17.30 6.62
N TYR A 16 -7.55 16.13 7.07
CA TYR A 16 -8.44 14.99 7.28
C TYR A 16 -8.55 14.51 8.73
N ALA A 17 -7.53 14.71 9.56
CA ALA A 17 -7.47 14.08 10.89
C ALA A 17 -8.66 14.49 11.78
N ASN A 18 -9.04 15.78 11.78
CA ASN A 18 -10.16 16.26 12.60
C ASN A 18 -11.49 15.60 12.20
N ARG A 19 -11.77 15.52 10.89
CA ARG A 19 -12.99 14.86 10.38
C ARG A 19 -13.01 13.39 10.76
N VAL A 20 -11.91 12.68 10.57
CA VAL A 20 -11.83 11.24 10.87
C VAL A 20 -12.02 10.99 12.37
N LEU A 21 -11.44 11.83 13.23
CA LEU A 21 -11.56 11.70 14.68
C LEU A 21 -12.97 12.05 15.19
N ASN A 22 -13.53 13.17 14.77
CA ASN A 22 -14.73 13.72 15.38
C ASN A 22 -16.03 13.27 14.71
N VAL A 23 -15.99 13.00 13.40
CA VAL A 23 -17.17 12.60 12.63
C VAL A 23 -17.22 11.09 12.44
N GLU A 24 -16.13 10.51 11.92
CA GLU A 24 -16.05 9.06 11.62
C GLU A 24 -15.72 8.23 12.88
N ARG A 25 -15.30 8.89 13.98
CA ARG A 25 -14.89 8.25 15.25
C ARG A 25 -13.79 7.19 15.05
N GLY A 26 -12.85 7.45 14.14
CA GLY A 26 -11.78 6.54 13.77
C GLY A 26 -10.37 7.11 13.98
N THR A 27 -9.37 6.27 13.72
CA THR A 27 -7.95 6.68 13.70
C THR A 27 -7.49 6.97 12.28
N PHE A 28 -6.72 8.04 12.09
CA PHE A 28 -6.19 8.43 10.78
C PHE A 28 -4.67 8.22 10.69
N THR A 29 -4.24 7.35 9.76
CA THR A 29 -2.84 7.13 9.43
C THR A 29 -2.64 7.32 7.92
N PRO A 30 -2.08 8.45 7.47
CA PRO A 30 -1.92 8.72 6.04
C PRO A 30 -0.84 7.85 5.39
N LEU A 31 -1.19 7.18 4.30
CA LEU A 31 -0.23 6.43 3.47
C LEU A 31 0.25 7.32 2.32
N VAL A 32 1.36 8.04 2.54
CA VAL A 32 1.93 8.98 1.58
C VAL A 32 3.10 8.35 0.82
N PHE A 33 3.02 8.42 -0.51
CA PHE A 33 4.01 7.91 -1.45
C PHE A 33 4.54 9.02 -2.37
N THR A 34 5.80 8.91 -2.81
CA THR A 34 6.32 9.69 -3.94
C THR A 34 6.10 8.95 -5.26
N THR A 35 6.07 9.70 -6.35
CA THR A 35 6.01 9.16 -7.71
C THR A 35 7.19 8.22 -8.03
N THR A 36 8.32 8.39 -7.32
CA THR A 36 9.53 7.57 -7.44
C THR A 36 9.60 6.41 -6.44
N ARG A 37 8.46 5.93 -5.91
CA ARG A 37 8.36 4.78 -4.98
C ARG A 37 8.86 5.04 -3.55
N GLY A 38 9.18 6.28 -3.19
CA GLY A 38 9.47 6.67 -1.81
C GLY A 38 8.21 6.60 -0.93
N MET A 39 8.36 6.22 0.34
CA MET A 39 7.29 6.19 1.34
C MET A 39 7.62 7.15 2.49
N ALA A 40 6.62 7.82 3.04
CA ALA A 40 6.73 8.54 4.31
C ALA A 40 6.96 7.57 5.48
N ASP A 41 7.47 8.06 6.60
CA ASP A 41 7.80 7.19 7.75
C ASP A 41 6.57 6.47 8.32
N GLU A 42 5.43 7.17 8.45
CA GLU A 42 4.18 6.55 8.91
C GLU A 42 3.70 5.44 7.99
N CYS A 43 3.80 5.65 6.67
CA CYS A 43 3.47 4.64 5.68
C CYS A 43 4.38 3.41 5.80
N LYS A 44 5.69 3.60 6.05
CA LYS A 44 6.62 2.48 6.26
C LYS A 44 6.26 1.68 7.50
N ARG A 45 5.99 2.35 8.62
CA ARG A 45 5.59 1.70 9.89
C ARG A 45 4.30 0.90 9.72
N PHE A 46 3.32 1.48 9.03
CA PHE A 46 2.08 0.77 8.69
C PHE A 46 2.35 -0.50 7.90
N HIS A 47 3.16 -0.42 6.84
CA HIS A 47 3.53 -1.58 6.03
C HIS A 47 4.24 -2.67 6.84
N SER A 48 5.19 -2.29 7.70
CA SER A 48 5.90 -3.25 8.57
C SER A 48 4.93 -3.94 9.54
N ARG A 49 4.03 -3.19 10.19
CA ARG A 49 3.05 -3.77 11.11
C ARG A 49 2.05 -4.67 10.38
N LEU A 50 1.59 -4.27 9.21
CA LEU A 50 0.71 -5.09 8.39
C LEU A 50 1.38 -6.40 7.98
N ALA A 51 2.64 -6.34 7.53
CA ALA A 51 3.39 -7.53 7.14
C ALA A 51 3.59 -8.51 8.30
N GLU A 52 3.90 -8.01 9.50
CA GLU A 52 4.02 -8.83 10.70
C GLU A 52 2.69 -9.52 11.07
N LEU A 53 1.58 -8.78 11.07
CA LEU A 53 0.26 -9.34 11.36
C LEU A 53 -0.15 -10.38 10.33
N MET A 54 0.12 -10.13 9.06
CA MET A 54 -0.20 -11.05 7.96
C MET A 54 0.68 -12.31 7.99
N SER A 55 1.98 -12.17 8.27
CA SER A 55 2.90 -13.30 8.35
C SER A 55 2.52 -14.23 9.50
N ILE A 56 2.14 -13.68 10.66
CA ILE A 56 1.62 -14.46 11.80
C ILE A 56 0.31 -15.15 11.44
N LYS A 57 -0.63 -14.42 10.82
CA LYS A 57 -1.97 -14.96 10.49
C LYS A 57 -1.91 -16.13 9.49
N LYS A 58 -1.02 -16.07 8.50
CA LYS A 58 -0.90 -17.08 7.44
C LYS A 58 0.24 -18.09 7.66
N GLY A 59 1.08 -17.89 8.67
CA GLY A 59 2.24 -18.77 8.93
C GLY A 59 3.37 -18.63 7.90
N GLU A 60 3.49 -17.46 7.27
CA GLU A 60 4.46 -17.18 6.22
C GLU A 60 5.65 -16.37 6.73
N GLU A 61 6.73 -16.29 5.95
CA GLU A 61 7.87 -15.46 6.30
C GLU A 61 7.54 -13.96 6.20
N TYR A 62 8.00 -13.16 7.17
CA TYR A 62 7.85 -11.71 7.13
C TYR A 62 8.44 -11.10 5.86
N SER A 63 9.62 -11.56 5.41
CA SER A 63 10.33 -11.02 4.24
C SER A 63 9.52 -11.20 2.94
N THR A 64 8.91 -12.37 2.75
CA THR A 64 8.03 -12.67 1.63
C THR A 64 6.75 -11.84 1.71
N THR A 65 6.15 -11.74 2.90
CA THR A 65 4.93 -10.98 3.14
C THR A 65 5.10 -9.48 2.87
N ILE A 66 6.13 -8.85 3.43
CA ILE A 66 6.41 -7.43 3.21
C ILE A 66 6.74 -7.14 1.74
N SER A 67 7.46 -8.04 1.08
CA SER A 67 7.81 -7.91 -0.34
C SER A 67 6.57 -7.96 -1.22
N TRP A 68 5.65 -8.89 -0.95
CA TRP A 68 4.37 -8.96 -1.67
C TRP A 68 3.50 -7.73 -1.45
N ILE A 69 3.35 -7.26 -0.19
CA ILE A 69 2.58 -6.04 0.11
C ILE A 69 3.15 -4.85 -0.68
N ARG A 70 4.47 -4.66 -0.66
CA ARG A 70 5.15 -3.58 -1.40
C ARG A 70 4.94 -3.71 -2.91
N SER A 71 5.01 -4.91 -3.46
CA SER A 71 4.77 -5.17 -4.88
C SER A 71 3.32 -4.85 -5.27
N LYS A 72 2.33 -5.36 -4.54
CA LYS A 72 0.91 -5.08 -4.80
C LYS A 72 0.60 -3.58 -4.76
N VAL A 73 1.07 -2.87 -3.74
CA VAL A 73 0.89 -1.42 -3.62
C VAL A 73 1.59 -0.67 -4.75
N SER A 74 2.81 -1.07 -5.13
CA SER A 74 3.53 -0.43 -6.24
C SER A 74 2.79 -0.58 -7.58
N PHE A 75 2.26 -1.76 -7.87
CA PHE A 75 1.47 -2.01 -9.07
C PHE A 75 0.14 -1.25 -9.07
N ALA A 76 -0.53 -1.13 -7.91
CA ALA A 76 -1.74 -0.34 -7.79
C ALA A 76 -1.46 1.15 -8.06
N LEU A 77 -0.42 1.71 -7.44
CA LEU A 77 -0.01 3.10 -7.65
C LEU A 77 0.37 3.38 -9.11
N LEU A 78 1.12 2.46 -9.74
CA LEU A 78 1.48 2.59 -11.16
C LEU A 78 0.25 2.60 -12.06
N ARG A 79 -0.71 1.68 -11.84
CA ARG A 79 -1.97 1.65 -12.59
C ARG A 79 -2.77 2.94 -12.39
N SER A 80 -2.86 3.45 -11.16
CA SER A 80 -3.51 4.73 -10.87
C SER A 80 -2.81 5.90 -11.58
N ALA A 81 -1.48 5.96 -11.56
CA ALA A 81 -0.73 7.00 -12.26
C ALA A 81 -0.93 6.96 -13.78
N LEU A 82 -0.90 5.76 -14.37
CA LEU A 82 -1.18 5.56 -15.80
C LEU A 82 -2.62 5.97 -16.16
N LEU A 83 -3.59 5.67 -15.30
CA LEU A 83 -4.98 6.08 -15.49
C LEU A 83 -5.12 7.61 -15.46
N CYS A 84 -4.46 8.29 -14.52
CA CYS A 84 -4.44 9.75 -14.43
C CYS A 84 -3.81 10.42 -15.67
N LEU A 85 -2.75 9.83 -16.22
CA LEU A 85 -2.06 10.37 -17.41
C LEU A 85 -2.82 10.12 -18.72
N ARG A 86 -3.41 8.92 -18.88
CA ARG A 86 -4.14 8.55 -20.10
C ARG A 86 -5.46 9.31 -20.24
N GLY A 87 -6.00 9.81 -19.13
CA GLY A 87 -7.32 10.41 -19.06
C GLY A 87 -8.43 9.35 -18.99
N SER A 88 -9.52 9.71 -18.31
CA SER A 88 -10.68 8.82 -18.13
C SER A 88 -11.46 8.69 -19.44
N ARG A 89 -11.12 7.70 -20.27
CA ARG A 89 -12.02 7.24 -21.34
C ARG A 89 -13.07 6.36 -20.67
N THR A 90 -14.26 6.91 -20.37
CA THR A 90 -15.48 6.26 -19.85
C THR A 90 -15.30 4.89 -19.19
N THR A 91 -15.45 4.84 -17.85
CA THR A 91 -15.31 3.61 -17.06
C THR A 91 -16.56 2.73 -17.14
N ARG A 92 -16.41 1.52 -17.68
CA ARG A 92 -17.11 0.37 -17.07
C ARG A 92 -16.53 0.27 -15.67
N TYR A 93 -17.37 0.45 -14.65
CA TYR A 93 -17.03 0.06 -13.29
C TYR A 93 -16.78 -1.45 -13.33
N VAL A 94 -15.51 -1.85 -13.31
CA VAL A 94 -15.15 -3.24 -13.04
C VAL A 94 -15.03 -3.30 -11.53
N PRO A 95 -15.95 -3.97 -10.81
CA PRO A 95 -15.80 -4.17 -9.39
C PRO A 95 -14.42 -4.79 -9.14
N LEU A 96 -13.64 -4.16 -8.27
CA LEU A 96 -12.42 -4.77 -7.75
C LEU A 96 -12.88 -6.03 -7.03
N ASN A 97 -12.66 -7.20 -7.63
CA ASN A 97 -12.98 -8.47 -7.00
C ASN A 97 -11.95 -8.70 -5.88
N ILE A 98 -12.23 -8.14 -4.70
CA ILE A 98 -11.37 -8.21 -3.52
C ILE A 98 -11.23 -9.67 -3.05
N GLU A 99 -12.22 -10.52 -3.32
CA GLU A 99 -12.25 -11.93 -2.94
C GLU A 99 -11.16 -12.76 -3.64
N HIS A 100 -10.63 -12.31 -4.78
CA HIS A 100 -9.56 -12.99 -5.52
C HIS A 100 -8.17 -12.38 -5.31
N CYS A 101 -8.04 -11.42 -4.39
CA CYS A 101 -6.75 -10.79 -4.09
C CYS A 101 -5.95 -11.52 -3.01
N ASP A 102 -6.31 -12.78 -2.72
CA ASP A 102 -5.69 -13.53 -1.67
C ASP A 102 -4.17 -13.67 -1.87
N PHE A 103 -3.46 -13.56 -0.76
CA PHE A 103 -2.03 -13.77 -0.69
C PHE A 103 -1.76 -15.27 -0.83
N GLU A 104 -1.57 -15.74 -2.06
CA GLU A 104 -0.99 -17.05 -2.37
C GLU A 104 0.48 -16.84 -2.77
N ILE A 105 1.38 -17.37 -1.96
CA ILE A 105 2.80 -17.45 -2.31
C ILE A 105 2.98 -18.79 -3.00
N GLU A 106 3.13 -18.78 -4.33
CA GLU A 106 3.70 -19.93 -5.02
C GLU A 106 5.19 -19.99 -4.63
N LYS A 107 5.55 -20.97 -3.79
CA LYS A 107 6.95 -21.30 -3.53
C LYS A 107 7.49 -22.00 -4.77
N GLU A 108 7.95 -21.25 -5.76
CA GLU A 108 8.80 -21.81 -6.80
C GLU A 108 10.07 -22.29 -6.09
N GLN A 109 10.19 -23.61 -5.87
CA GLN A 109 11.43 -24.22 -5.47
C GLN A 109 12.40 -24.00 -6.61
N ALA A 110 13.19 -22.93 -6.55
CA ALA A 110 14.37 -22.76 -7.36
C ALA A 110 15.37 -23.87 -6.96
N GLY A 111 15.12 -25.08 -7.46
CA GLY A 111 16.02 -26.21 -7.38
C GLY A 111 17.23 -25.91 -8.25
N PHE A 112 18.19 -25.18 -7.70
CA PHE A 112 19.57 -25.28 -8.16
C PHE A 112 20.06 -26.65 -7.70
N ARG A 113 19.90 -27.66 -8.56
CA ARG A 113 20.66 -28.91 -8.44
C ARG A 113 22.11 -28.58 -8.80
N GLU A 114 23.01 -28.97 -7.90
CA GLU A 114 24.46 -28.91 -8.04
C GLU A 114 24.97 -29.60 -9.31
#